data_AF-A0A8X7X316-F1
#
_entry.id   AF-A0A8X7X316-F1
#
_cell.length_a   1.000
_cell.length_b   1.000
_cell.length_c   1.000
_cell.angle_alpha   90.00
_cell.angle_beta   90.00
_cell.angle_gamma   90.00
#
_symmetry.space_group_name_H-M   'P 1'
#
loop_
_entity.id
_entity.type
_entity.pdbx_description
1 polymer ?
#
loop_
_entity_poly.entity_id
_entity_poly.type
_entity_poly.pdbx_seq_one_letter_code
_entity_poly.pdbx_strand_id
1 'polypeptide(L)'
;MKKDSVRSASYTVDCEDFVQVVEFSPFDSGTPASLLAYGGNQYVAVGTCTFQEEDSDVDGVEFTTCRIFHQGVRVDCIAWSPESRLDVIPRRIRFCTAAADRNIRIFTSDLQDKHEIKVVEGHSDYINQVVFEPREGHQIASVSDDLTCR
;
A
#
# COMPACT_ATOMS: atom_id res chain seq x y z
N MET A 1 32.60 26.15 -4.76
CA MET A 1 32.54 24.69 -4.98
C MET A 1 31.30 24.17 -4.29
N LYS A 2 30.21 23.95 -5.03
CA LYS A 2 29.06 23.20 -4.52
C LYS A 2 29.57 21.78 -4.27
N LYS A 3 29.42 21.27 -3.05
CA LYS A 3 29.62 19.85 -2.78
C LYS A 3 28.55 19.12 -3.58
N ASP A 4 28.96 18.32 -4.56
CA ASP A 4 28.08 17.31 -5.12
C ASP A 4 27.72 16.38 -3.97
N SER A 5 26.48 16.48 -3.47
CA SER A 5 25.96 15.48 -2.54
C SER A 5 25.91 14.18 -3.34
N VAL A 6 26.69 13.20 -2.93
CA VAL A 6 26.65 11.88 -3.52
C VAL A 6 25.28 11.32 -3.17
N ARG A 7 24.32 11.41 -4.10
CA ARG A 7 23.03 10.73 -3.97
C ARG A 7 23.31 9.25 -3.71
N SER A 8 22.92 8.78 -2.53
CA SER A 8 22.91 7.35 -2.28
C SER A 8 21.90 6.70 -3.21
N ALA A 9 22.28 5.61 -3.87
CA ALA A 9 21.39 4.84 -4.72
C ALA A 9 20.44 3.92 -3.92
N SER A 10 20.64 3.82 -2.60
CA SER A 10 19.86 2.97 -1.71
C SER A 10 19.50 3.71 -0.42
N TYR A 11 18.27 3.47 0.05
CA TYR A 11 17.73 3.97 1.31
C TYR A 11 17.14 2.80 2.08
N THR A 12 17.19 2.87 3.40
CA THR A 12 16.70 1.82 4.29
C THR A 12 15.75 2.43 5.30
N VAL A 13 14.62 1.76 5.51
CA VAL A 13 13.63 2.11 6.50
C VAL A 13 13.55 0.92 7.45
N ASP A 14 13.63 1.20 8.75
CA ASP A 14 13.48 0.17 9.77
C ASP A 14 12.00 -0.27 9.83
N CYS A 15 11.81 -1.59 9.88
CA CYS A 15 10.50 -2.23 9.96
C CYS A 15 10.42 -3.07 11.24
N GLU A 16 9.22 -3.22 11.80
CA GLU A 16 9.01 -3.99 13.04
C GLU A 16 9.12 -5.51 12.83
N ASP A 17 8.93 -6.00 11.61
CA ASP A 17 8.98 -7.42 11.25
C ASP A 17 9.42 -7.62 9.78
N PHE A 18 9.53 -8.87 9.35
CA PHE A 18 9.83 -9.25 7.97
C PHE A 18 8.80 -8.69 7.00
N VAL A 19 9.30 -7.97 5.99
CA VAL A 19 8.50 -7.49 4.86
C VAL A 19 8.38 -8.61 3.83
N GLN A 20 7.14 -9.02 3.53
CA GLN A 20 6.81 -10.06 2.55
C GLN A 20 6.47 -9.49 1.18
N VAL A 21 5.85 -8.31 1.17
CA VAL A 21 5.37 -7.64 -0.05
C VAL A 21 5.49 -6.13 0.11
N VAL A 22 5.76 -5.43 -0.99
CA VAL A 22 5.84 -3.97 -1.04
C VAL A 22 5.27 -3.49 -2.37
N GLU A 23 4.45 -2.44 -2.35
CA GLU A 23 3.75 -1.94 -3.52
C GLU A 23 3.63 -0.41 -3.46
N PHE A 24 4.16 0.29 -4.47
CA PHE A 24 3.83 1.71 -4.68
C PHE A 24 2.40 1.84 -5.19
N SER A 25 1.69 2.87 -4.75
CA SER A 25 0.46 3.27 -5.41
C SER A 25 0.79 3.74 -6.83
N PRO A 26 0.20 3.13 -7.87
CA PRO A 26 0.36 3.62 -9.24
C PRO A 26 -0.50 4.85 -9.52
N PHE A 27 -1.36 5.26 -8.58
CA PHE A 27 -2.30 6.36 -8.72
C PHE A 27 -1.79 7.63 -8.05
N ASP A 28 -2.18 8.76 -8.61
CA ASP A 28 -1.92 10.09 -8.06
C ASP A 28 -2.61 10.26 -6.70
N SER A 29 -1.78 10.50 -5.67
CA SER A 29 -2.23 10.73 -4.30
C SER A 29 -2.78 12.15 -4.08
N GLY A 30 -2.67 13.04 -5.07
CA GLY A 30 -2.98 14.46 -4.97
C GLY A 30 -1.92 15.28 -4.23
N THR A 31 -0.81 14.64 -3.85
CA THR A 31 0.33 15.30 -3.18
C THR A 31 1.63 14.94 -3.90
N PRO A 32 2.71 15.73 -3.74
CA PRO A 32 4.01 15.37 -4.30
C PRO A 32 4.58 14.04 -3.78
N ALA A 33 4.09 13.57 -2.62
CA ALA A 33 4.54 12.31 -2.05
C ALA A 33 3.84 11.11 -2.69
N SER A 34 4.64 10.09 -3.01
CA SER A 34 4.13 8.81 -3.51
C SER A 34 3.62 7.96 -2.34
N LEU A 35 2.45 7.34 -2.49
CA LEU A 35 1.98 6.37 -1.51
C LEU A 35 2.72 5.04 -1.71
N LEU A 36 3.16 4.43 -0.60
CA LEU A 36 3.83 3.14 -0.57
C LEU A 36 3.23 2.31 0.57
N ALA A 37 2.97 1.04 0.30
CA ALA A 37 2.54 0.08 1.29
C ALA A 37 3.50 -1.09 1.34
N TYR A 38 3.77 -1.60 2.53
CA TYR A 38 4.46 -2.87 2.68
C TYR A 38 3.73 -3.75 3.70
N GLY A 39 3.68 -5.04 3.41
CA GLY A 39 3.00 -6.06 4.21
C GLY A 39 3.99 -6.93 4.96
N GLY A 40 3.71 -7.19 6.22
CA GLY A 40 4.46 -8.12 7.07
C GLY A 40 3.67 -9.37 7.45
N ASN A 41 4.04 -10.00 8.56
CA ASN A 41 3.37 -11.23 9.02
C ASN A 41 1.95 -11.01 9.53
N GLN A 42 1.60 -9.82 10.03
CA GLN A 42 0.29 -9.56 10.63
C GLN A 42 -0.27 -8.17 10.33
N TYR A 43 0.46 -7.37 9.56
CA TYR A 43 0.14 -5.97 9.35
C TYR A 43 0.47 -5.50 7.93
N VAL A 44 -0.13 -4.38 7.55
CA VAL A 44 0.27 -3.57 6.40
C VAL A 44 0.61 -2.18 6.91
N ALA A 45 1.82 -1.71 6.65
CA ALA A 45 2.19 -0.32 6.87
C ALA A 45 1.93 0.47 5.59
N VAL A 46 1.19 1.57 5.72
CA VAL A 46 0.98 2.55 4.64
C VAL A 46 1.74 3.81 5.02
N GLY A 47 2.54 4.31 4.08
CA GLY A 47 3.30 5.54 4.25
C GLY A 47 3.42 6.35 2.96
N THR A 48 3.98 7.53 3.12
CA THR A 48 4.35 8.43 2.03
C THR A 48 5.84 8.38 1.82
N CYS A 49 6.26 8.32 0.56
CA CYS A 49 7.64 8.40 0.12
C CYS A 49 7.83 9.71 -0.65
N THR A 50 8.69 10.58 -0.12
CA THR A 50 9.08 11.84 -0.77
C THR A 50 10.51 11.71 -1.26
N PHE A 51 10.73 12.09 -2.51
CA PHE A 51 12.05 12.06 -3.14
C PHE A 51 12.63 13.46 -3.23
N GLN A 52 13.95 13.57 -3.16
CA GLN A 52 14.65 14.83 -3.34
C GLN A 52 14.43 15.39 -4.75
N GLU A 53 13.88 16.60 -4.80
CA GLU A 53 13.73 17.45 -5.98
C GLU A 53 14.48 18.77 -5.78
N GLU A 54 14.67 19.57 -6.84
CA GLU A 54 15.47 20.81 -6.79
C GLU A 54 14.99 21.81 -5.73
N ASP A 55 13.68 21.85 -5.47
CA ASP A 55 13.03 22.75 -4.50
C ASP A 55 12.49 22.03 -3.26
N SER A 56 12.86 20.76 -3.03
CA SER A 56 12.39 20.01 -1.86
C SER A 56 13.33 20.15 -0.67
N ASP A 57 12.79 20.18 0.55
CA ASP A 57 13.57 20.15 1.80
C ASP A 57 14.14 18.75 2.14
N VAL A 58 13.84 17.74 1.32
CA VAL A 58 14.24 16.34 1.57
C VAL A 58 15.63 16.07 0.99
N ASP A 59 16.55 15.55 1.81
CA ASP A 59 17.84 15.04 1.35
C ASP A 59 17.74 13.53 1.06
N GLY A 60 17.70 13.17 -0.23
CA GLY A 60 17.54 11.79 -0.68
C GLY A 60 16.10 11.31 -0.71
N VAL A 61 15.72 10.41 0.21
CA VAL A 61 14.37 9.84 0.31
C VAL A 61 13.90 9.88 1.74
N GLU A 62 12.70 10.41 1.95
CA GLU A 62 12.02 10.39 3.24
C GLU A 62 10.79 9.49 3.14
N PHE A 63 10.74 8.46 3.99
CA PHE A 63 9.56 7.63 4.17
C PHE A 63 8.90 7.92 5.51
N THR A 64 7.64 8.34 5.48
CA THR A 64 6.84 8.62 6.67
C THR A 64 5.68 7.65 6.75
N THR A 65 5.63 6.84 7.80
CA THR A 65 4.49 5.95 8.05
C THR A 65 3.26 6.77 8.41
N CYS A 66 2.20 6.63 7.60
CA CYS A 66 0.90 7.25 7.89
C CYS A 66 0.11 6.40 8.89
N ARG A 67 0.07 5.08 8.68
CA ARG A 67 -0.69 4.17 9.54
C ARG A 67 -0.26 2.72 9.37
N ILE A 68 -0.41 1.94 10.43
CA ILE A 68 -0.26 0.48 10.43
C ILE A 68 -1.64 -0.16 10.58
N PHE A 69 -1.99 -1.06 9.66
CA PHE A 69 -3.23 -1.81 9.62
C PHE A 69 -2.97 -3.25 10.05
N HIS A 70 -3.51 -3.65 11.20
CA HIS A 70 -3.38 -5.02 11.69
C HIS A 70 -4.53 -5.90 11.16
N GLN A 71 -4.19 -6.99 10.50
CA GLN A 71 -5.16 -8.01 10.05
C GLN A 71 -4.91 -9.40 10.64
N GLY A 72 -3.82 -9.58 11.39
CA GLY A 72 -3.54 -10.80 12.16
C GLY A 72 -3.06 -12.00 11.32
N VAL A 73 -2.92 -11.82 10.01
CA VAL A 73 -2.50 -12.84 9.05
C VAL A 73 -1.44 -12.29 8.10
N ARG A 74 -0.60 -13.19 7.57
CA ARG A 74 0.50 -12.83 6.66
C ARG A 74 -0.06 -12.29 5.36
N VAL A 75 0.52 -11.20 4.91
CA VAL A 75 0.13 -10.50 3.67
C VAL A 75 0.95 -11.04 2.52
N ASP A 76 0.28 -11.59 1.51
CA ASP A 76 0.95 -12.17 0.34
C ASP A 76 0.87 -11.23 -0.88
N CYS A 77 -0.17 -10.38 -0.97
CA CYS A 77 -0.33 -9.42 -2.06
C CYS A 77 -1.00 -8.13 -1.56
N ILE A 78 -0.66 -6.98 -2.17
CA ILE A 78 -1.27 -5.67 -1.93
C ILE A 78 -1.67 -5.07 -3.28
N ALA A 79 -2.87 -4.47 -3.36
CA ALA A 79 -3.27 -3.67 -4.50
C ALA A 79 -3.95 -2.38 -4.08
N TRP A 80 -3.58 -1.28 -4.73
CA TRP A 80 -4.11 0.05 -4.46
C TRP A 80 -5.40 0.31 -5.22
N SER A 81 -6.32 1.06 -4.61
CA SER A 81 -7.48 1.62 -5.32
C SER A 81 -7.15 3.03 -5.84
N PRO A 82 -7.64 3.42 -7.04
CA PRO A 82 -7.53 4.79 -7.54
C PRO A 82 -8.24 5.83 -6.66
N GLU A 83 -9.07 5.39 -5.71
CA GLU A 83 -9.69 6.28 -4.72
C GLU A 83 -8.73 6.77 -3.62
N SER A 84 -7.50 6.27 -3.56
CA SER A 84 -6.51 6.65 -2.55
C SER A 84 -5.95 8.05 -2.79
N ARG A 85 -6.38 9.02 -1.97
CA ARG A 85 -6.03 10.44 -2.06
C ARG A 85 -5.76 11.06 -0.70
N LEU A 86 -4.72 11.89 -0.63
CA LEU A 86 -4.26 12.59 0.57
C LEU A 86 -4.63 14.08 0.60
N ASP A 87 -5.04 14.64 -0.55
CA ASP A 87 -5.41 16.05 -0.75
C ASP A 87 -6.89 16.36 -0.47
N VAL A 88 -7.71 15.33 -0.27
CA VAL A 88 -9.13 15.44 0.08
C VAL A 88 -9.35 15.45 1.60
N ILE A 89 -10.44 16.06 2.05
CA ILE A 89 -10.85 16.09 3.47
C ILE A 89 -12.25 15.45 3.62
N PRO A 90 -12.40 14.36 4.40
CA PRO A 90 -11.30 13.62 5.03
C PRO A 90 -10.43 12.93 3.97
N ARG A 91 -9.16 12.67 4.33
CA ARG A 91 -8.24 11.88 3.49
C ARG A 91 -8.88 10.54 3.19
N ARG A 92 -8.47 9.87 2.11
CA ARG A 92 -8.97 8.54 1.78
C ARG A 92 -7.82 7.65 1.39
N ILE A 93 -7.63 6.57 2.13
CA ILE A 93 -6.78 5.45 1.74
C ILE A 93 -7.68 4.25 1.50
N ARG A 94 -7.57 3.67 0.31
CA ARG A 94 -8.27 2.44 -0.05
C ARG A 94 -7.35 1.50 -0.80
N PHE A 95 -7.21 0.30 -0.27
CA PHE A 95 -6.40 -0.76 -0.86
C PHE A 95 -6.99 -2.10 -0.47
N CYS A 96 -6.49 -3.17 -1.07
CA CYS A 96 -6.85 -4.51 -0.70
C CYS A 96 -5.61 -5.38 -0.55
N THR A 97 -5.78 -6.45 0.19
CA THR A 97 -4.74 -7.45 0.41
C THR A 97 -5.28 -8.82 0.11
N ALA A 98 -4.45 -9.69 -0.43
CA ALA A 98 -4.63 -11.13 -0.30
C ALA A 98 -3.71 -11.64 0.82
N ALA A 99 -4.22 -12.56 1.62
CA ALA A 99 -3.51 -13.07 2.79
C ALA A 99 -3.52 -14.61 2.84
N ALA A 100 -2.69 -15.15 3.73
CA ALA A 100 -2.46 -16.59 3.87
C ALA A 100 -3.73 -17.41 4.23
N ASP A 101 -4.78 -16.76 4.71
CA ASP A 101 -6.08 -17.37 5.00
C ASP A 101 -7.02 -17.40 3.78
N ARG A 102 -6.51 -17.12 2.58
CA ARG A 102 -7.22 -17.20 1.28
C ARG A 102 -8.36 -16.20 1.14
N ASN A 103 -8.36 -15.17 1.99
CA ASN A 103 -9.34 -14.10 1.94
C ASN A 103 -8.74 -12.84 1.35
N ILE A 104 -9.56 -12.11 0.61
CA ILE A 104 -9.25 -10.74 0.21
C ILE A 104 -9.81 -9.81 1.28
N ARG A 105 -9.02 -8.85 1.74
CA ARG A 105 -9.48 -7.79 2.64
C ARG A 105 -9.38 -6.45 1.96
N ILE A 106 -10.46 -5.68 1.99
CA ILE A 106 -10.52 -4.32 1.46
C ILE A 106 -10.49 -3.38 2.66
N PHE A 107 -9.48 -2.52 2.69
CA PHE A 107 -9.30 -1.50 3.71
C PHE A 107 -9.78 -0.17 3.16
N THR A 108 -10.57 0.55 3.94
CA THR A 108 -10.94 1.95 3.70
C THR A 108 -10.66 2.75 4.96
N SER A 109 -9.88 3.81 4.83
CA SER A 109 -9.40 4.59 5.97
C SER A 109 -9.37 6.07 5.67
N ASP A 110 -9.70 6.90 6.66
CA ASP A 110 -9.45 8.35 6.62
C ASP A 110 -8.11 8.77 7.25
N LEU A 111 -7.28 7.79 7.63
CA LEU A 111 -6.06 7.94 8.42
C LEU A 111 -6.27 8.58 9.82
N GLN A 112 -7.52 8.72 10.28
CA GLN A 112 -7.90 9.29 11.57
C GLN A 112 -8.70 8.28 12.39
N ASP A 113 -10.04 8.39 12.37
CA ASP A 113 -10.95 7.57 13.17
C ASP A 113 -11.67 6.52 12.31
N LYS A 114 -12.01 6.83 11.06
CA LYS A 114 -12.78 5.92 10.20
C LYS A 114 -11.89 4.86 9.58
N HIS A 115 -12.09 3.61 9.99
CA HIS A 115 -11.33 2.45 9.54
C HIS A 115 -12.28 1.28 9.32
N GLU A 116 -12.46 0.90 8.06
CA GLU A 116 -13.33 -0.19 7.67
C GLU A 116 -12.50 -1.28 7.01
N ILE A 117 -12.76 -2.53 7.41
CA ILE A 117 -12.19 -3.72 6.80
C ILE A 117 -13.36 -4.57 6.32
N LYS A 118 -13.41 -4.81 5.02
CA LYS A 118 -14.36 -5.76 4.42
C LYS A 118 -13.62 -7.01 4.00
N VAL A 119 -14.05 -8.16 4.53
CA VAL A 119 -13.55 -9.48 4.11
C VAL A 119 -14.37 -9.96 2.92
N VAL A 120 -13.68 -10.44 1.90
CA VAL A 120 -14.25 -11.07 0.71
C VAL A 120 -13.72 -12.48 0.64
N GLU A 121 -14.61 -13.42 0.92
CA GLU A 121 -14.35 -14.86 0.86
C GLU A 121 -14.71 -15.39 -0.54
N GLY A 122 -14.11 -16.51 -0.93
CA GLY A 122 -14.56 -17.20 -2.13
C GLY A 122 -13.55 -18.18 -2.69
N HIS A 123 -12.27 -17.81 -2.70
CA HIS A 123 -11.20 -18.69 -3.16
C HIS A 123 -11.00 -19.85 -2.18
N SER A 124 -10.87 -21.06 -2.70
CA SER A 124 -10.66 -22.25 -1.88
C SER A 124 -9.19 -22.59 -1.67
N ASP A 125 -8.28 -21.91 -2.36
CA ASP A 125 -6.83 -22.09 -2.24
C ASP A 125 -6.11 -20.72 -2.25
N TYR A 126 -4.77 -20.72 -2.22
CA TYR A 126 -3.96 -19.50 -2.18
C TYR A 126 -4.31 -18.53 -3.30
N ILE A 127 -4.40 -17.24 -2.94
CA ILE A 127 -4.63 -16.16 -3.89
C ILE A 127 -3.25 -15.66 -4.31
N ASN A 128 -2.96 -15.75 -5.60
CA ASN A 128 -1.66 -15.41 -6.15
C ASN A 128 -1.53 -13.92 -6.45
N GLN A 129 -2.64 -13.27 -6.84
CA GLN A 129 -2.65 -11.85 -7.14
C GLN A 129 -4.05 -11.26 -7.02
N VAL A 130 -4.10 -9.98 -6.66
CA VAL A 130 -5.30 -9.16 -6.63
C VAL A 130 -5.00 -7.81 -7.29
N VAL A 131 -5.98 -7.22 -7.98
CA VAL A 131 -5.87 -5.89 -8.58
C VAL A 131 -7.18 -5.12 -8.44
N PHE A 132 -7.11 -3.79 -8.35
CA PHE A 132 -8.29 -2.93 -8.52
C PHE A 132 -8.50 -2.60 -9.99
N GLU A 133 -9.76 -2.40 -10.34
CA GLU A 133 -10.12 -1.70 -11.57
C GLU A 133 -9.52 -0.28 -11.54
N PRO A 134 -8.69 0.10 -12.54
CA PRO A 134 -7.79 1.24 -12.40
C PRO A 134 -8.43 2.61 -12.62
N ARG A 135 -9.65 2.68 -13.17
CA ARG A 135 -10.31 3.96 -13.49
C ARG A 135 -11.19 4.46 -12.34
N GLU A 136 -12.11 3.62 -11.88
CA GLU A 136 -13.11 3.98 -10.87
C GLU A 136 -12.87 3.23 -9.54
N GLY A 137 -12.15 2.10 -9.55
CA GLY A 137 -11.83 1.35 -8.33
C GLY A 137 -13.01 0.58 -7.74
N HIS A 138 -14.09 0.43 -8.50
CA HIS A 138 -15.32 -0.23 -8.04
C HIS A 138 -15.24 -1.76 -8.04
N GLN A 139 -14.35 -2.32 -8.86
CA GLN A 139 -14.19 -3.76 -9.02
C GLN A 139 -12.79 -4.18 -8.60
N ILE A 140 -12.68 -5.42 -8.18
CA ILE A 140 -11.43 -6.10 -7.87
C ILE A 140 -11.44 -7.39 -8.69
N ALA A 141 -10.29 -7.73 -9.24
CA ALA A 141 -10.06 -9.03 -9.87
C ALA A 141 -8.99 -9.79 -9.09
N SER A 142 -9.12 -11.11 -9.04
CA SER A 142 -8.26 -12.00 -8.27
C SER A 142 -8.06 -13.34 -8.96
N VAL A 143 -6.88 -13.94 -8.76
CA VAL A 143 -6.51 -15.26 -9.30
C VAL A 143 -5.96 -16.15 -8.21
N SER A 144 -6.25 -17.45 -8.27
CA SER A 144 -5.91 -18.41 -7.21
C SER A 144 -5.47 -19.77 -7.75
N ASP A 145 -4.74 -20.50 -6.92
CA ASP A 145 -4.40 -21.91 -7.10
C ASP A 145 -5.63 -22.84 -7.15
N ASP A 146 -6.82 -22.35 -6.77
CA ASP A 146 -8.09 -23.07 -6.95
C ASP A 146 -8.56 -23.15 -8.41
N LEU A 147 -7.74 -22.69 -9.35
CA LEU A 147 -7.98 -22.68 -10.79
C LEU A 147 -9.11 -21.72 -11.20
N THR A 148 -9.42 -20.71 -10.39
CA THR A 148 -10.43 -19.70 -10.69
C THR A 148 -9.87 -18.28 -10.77
N CYS A 149 -10.57 -17.45 -11.55
CA CYS A 149 -10.45 -16.00 -11.57
C CYS A 149 -11.79 -15.42 -11.09
N ARG A 150 -11.76 -14.40 -10.22
CA ARG A 150 -12.94 -13.79 -9.61
C ARG A 150 -12.86 -12.29 -9.62
#